data_AF-A0A1A8HD14-F1
#
_entry.id   AF-A0A1A8HD14-F1
#
_cell.length_a   1.000
_cell.length_b   1.000
_cell.length_c   1.000
_cell.angle_alpha   90.00
_cell.angle_beta   90.00
_cell.angle_gamma   90.00
#
_symmetry.space_group_name_H-M   'P 1'
#
loop_
_entity.id
_entity.type
_entity.pdbx_description
1 polymer ?
#
loop_
_entity_poly.entity_id
_entity_poly.type
_entity_poly.pdbx_seq_one_letter_code
_entity_poly.pdbx_strand_id
1 'polypeptide(L)' 'MILKDMRPLDVVEGEGFKEMPTTFQPGYTLPSRCHFTSMMERKYQTSVEKLRNELKRQKA' A
#
# COMPACT_ATOMS: atom_id res chain seq x y z
N MET A 1 2.71 -0.13 -7.28
CA MET A 1 3.86 -1.02 -7.14
C MET A 1 3.79 -1.78 -5.83
N ILE A 2 4.24 -1.26 -4.68
CA ILE A 2 4.39 -2.07 -3.45
C ILE A 2 3.09 -2.73 -2.95
N LEU A 3 2.03 -1.94 -2.73
CA LEU A 3 0.73 -2.45 -2.25
C LEU A 3 -0.11 -3.15 -3.33
N LYS A 4 0.20 -2.94 -4.62
CA LYS A 4 -0.55 -3.56 -5.74
C LYS A 4 0.07 -4.88 -6.14
N ASP A 5 1.40 -4.98 -6.08
CA ASP A 5 2.19 -6.11 -6.53
C ASP A 5 2.60 -7.02 -5.36
N MET A 6 2.05 -6.79 -4.16
CA MET A 6 2.30 -7.55 -2.93
C MET A 6 3.80 -7.72 -2.62
N ARG A 7 4.59 -6.67 -2.85
CA ARG A 7 6.03 -6.70 -2.56
C ARG A 7 6.28 -6.56 -1.06
N PRO A 8 7.40 -7.10 -0.56
CA PRO A 8 7.83 -6.87 0.82
C PRO A 8 7.92 -5.37 1.12
N LEU A 9 7.48 -4.96 2.30
CA LEU A 9 7.52 -3.56 2.73
C LEU A 9 8.97 -3.05 2.88
N ASP A 10 9.92 -3.96 3.10
CA ASP A 10 11.35 -3.67 3.23
C ASP A 10 11.96 -3.10 1.94
N VAL A 11 11.30 -3.30 0.79
CA VAL A 11 11.72 -2.72 -0.49
C VAL A 11 11.79 -1.19 -0.42
N VAL A 12 10.94 -0.54 0.40
CA VAL A 12 10.93 0.92 0.59
C VAL A 12 12.25 1.43 1.21
N GLU A 13 12.93 0.59 2.00
CA GLU A 13 14.11 0.98 2.74
C GLU A 13 15.41 0.74 1.98
N GLY A 14 15.38 -0.06 0.91
CA GLY A 14 16.54 -0.35 0.07
C GLY A 14 17.08 0.89 -0.65
N GLU A 15 18.40 1.03 -0.70
CA GLU A 15 19.07 2.20 -1.30
C GLU A 15 18.72 2.39 -2.77
N GLY A 16 18.78 1.32 -3.57
CA GLY A 16 18.40 1.40 -4.99
C GLY A 16 16.93 1.79 -5.20
N PHE A 17 16.05 1.45 -4.26
CA PHE A 17 14.66 1.88 -4.32
C PHE A 17 14.46 3.32 -3.86
N LYS A 18 15.37 3.89 -3.06
CA LYS A 18 15.36 5.32 -2.70
C LYS A 18 15.92 6.19 -3.83
N GLU A 19 16.95 5.72 -4.53
CA GLU A 19 17.57 6.40 -5.67
C GLU A 19 16.68 6.45 -6.92
N MET A 20 15.84 5.44 -7.09
CA MET A 20 14.91 5.35 -8.22
C MET A 20 13.90 6.53 -8.23
N PRO A 21 13.09 6.79 -7.18
CA PRO A 21 12.18 7.93 -7.12
C PRO A 21 12.87 9.28 -7.20
N THR A 22 14.06 9.46 -6.62
CA THR A 22 14.81 10.72 -6.75
C THR A 22 15.26 10.98 -8.19
N THR A 23 15.57 9.93 -8.94
CA THR A 23 15.93 10.05 -10.37
C THR A 23 14.70 10.30 -11.25
N PHE A 24 13.61 9.55 -11.04
CA PHE A 24 12.40 9.65 -11.86
C PHE A 24 11.54 10.88 -11.53
N GLN A 25 11.51 11.30 -10.26
CA GLN A 25 10.70 12.41 -9.78
C GLN A 25 11.43 13.13 -8.62
N PRO A 26 12.33 14.09 -8.92
CA PRO A 26 13.19 14.73 -7.92
C PRO A 26 12.46 15.52 -6.83
N GLY A 27 11.15 15.78 -6.98
CA GLY A 27 10.31 16.39 -5.96
C GLY A 27 9.53 15.40 -5.08
N TYR A 28 9.67 14.09 -5.31
CA TYR A 28 8.91 13.09 -4.57
C TYR A 28 9.62 12.69 -3.28
N THR A 29 9.03 13.03 -2.14
CA THR A 29 9.49 12.52 -0.84
C THR A 29 8.96 11.12 -0.63
N LEU A 30 9.85 10.13 -0.64
CA LEU A 30 9.48 8.74 -0.41
C LEU A 30 8.92 8.57 1.02
N PRO A 31 7.66 8.11 1.18
CA PRO A 31 7.09 7.88 2.51
C PRO A 31 7.81 6.75 3.25
N SER A 32 7.77 6.79 4.58
CA SER A 32 8.38 5.74 5.40
C SER A 32 7.65 4.40 5.29
N ARG A 33 8.32 3.31 5.66
CA ARG A 33 7.72 1.97 5.75
C ARG A 33 6.43 1.96 6.56
N CYS A 34 6.39 2.67 7.70
CA CYS A 34 5.19 2.80 8.54
C CYS A 34 3.99 3.40 7.79
N HIS A 35 4.24 4.34 6.88
CA HIS A 35 3.18 4.91 6.04
C HIS A 35 2.58 3.83 5.11
N PHE A 36 3.43 3.00 4.51
CA PHE A 36 2.96 1.89 3.67
C PHE A 36 2.22 0.82 4.47
N THR A 37 2.68 0.49 5.69
CA THR A 37 1.99 -0.44 6.61
C THR A 37 0.59 0.05 6.95
N SER A 38 0.46 1.30 7.40
CA SER A 38 -0.85 1.88 7.77
C SER A 38 -1.82 1.95 6.59
N MET A 39 -1.31 2.22 5.38
CA MET A 39 -2.11 2.14 4.16
C MET A 39 -2.57 0.71 3.84
N MET A 40 -1.72 -0.30 4.05
CA MET A 40 -2.08 -1.70 3.84
C MET A 40 -3.22 -2.11 4.79
N GLU A 41 -3.08 -1.79 6.08
CA GLU A 41 -4.09 -2.08 7.10
C GLU A 41 -5.43 -1.41 6.80
N ARG A 42 -5.40 -0.12 6.42
CA ARG A 42 -6.61 0.61 6.02
C ARG A 42 -7.28 -0.04 4.81
N LYS A 43 -6.50 -0.40 3.78
CA LYS A 43 -7.03 -1.05 2.58
C LYS A 43 -7.66 -2.40 2.91
N TYR A 44 -7.05 -3.17 3.81
CA TYR A 44 -7.60 -4.44 4.28
C TYR A 44 -8.96 -4.22 4.97
N GLN A 45 -9.03 -3.30 5.94
CA GLN A 45 -10.27 -2.98 6.66
C GLN A 45 -11.41 -2.59 5.70
N THR A 46 -11.14 -1.66 4.78
CA THR A 46 -12.14 -1.22 3.79
C THR A 46 -12.58 -2.35 2.87
N SER A 47 -11.66 -3.23 2.47
CA SER A 47 -11.99 -4.38 1.61
C SER A 47 -12.87 -5.40 2.33
N VAL A 48 -12.54 -5.69 3.60
CA VAL A 48 -13.34 -6.58 4.46
C VAL A 48 -14.74 -6.02 4.69
N GLU A 49 -14.85 -4.73 4.96
CA GLU A 49 -16.15 -4.07 5.15
C GLU A 49 -17.00 -4.11 3.88
N LYS A 50 -16.39 -3.83 2.72
CA LYS A 50 -17.07 -3.93 1.43
C LYS A 50 -17.61 -5.34 1.18
N LEU A 51 -16.78 -6.37 1.39
CA LEU A 51 -17.17 -7.77 1.22
C LEU A 51 -18.28 -8.18 2.19
N ARG A 52 -18.21 -7.74 3.45
CA ARG A 52 -19.29 -7.98 4.44
C ARG A 52 -20.61 -7.36 4.00
N ASN A 53 -20.58 -6.15 3.43
CA ASN A 53 -21.78 -5.47 2.95
C ASN A 53 -22.36 -6.16 1.71
N GLU A 54 -21.51 -6.62 0.79
CA GLU A 54 -21.93 -7.44 -0.37
C GLU A 54 -22.55 -8.78 0.07
N LEU A 55 -21.94 -9.48 1.03
CA LEU A 55 -22.48 -10.72 1.58
C LEU A 55 -23.84 -10.52 2.28
N LYS A 56 -24.02 -9.42 3.02
CA LYS A 56 -25.31 -9.08 3.63
C LYS A 56 -26.37 -8.81 2.56
N ARG A 57 -25.99 -8.14 1.47
CA ARG A 57 -26.90 -7.81 0.36
C ARG A 57 -27.31 -9.05 -0.46
N GLN A 58 -26.48 -10.07 -0.55
CA GLN A 58 -26.81 -11.34 -1.23
C GLN A 58 -27.65 -12.30 -0.35
N LYS A 59 -27.64 -12.11 0.97
CA LYS A 59 -28.42 -12.93 1.91
C LYS A 59 -29.82 -12.36 2.20
N ALA A 60 -30.11 -11.14 1.75
CA ALA A 60 -31.41 -10.47 1.85
C ALA A 60 -32.17 -10.62 0.54
#